data_AF-A0A0N1IJJ6-F1
#
_entry.id   AF-A0A0N1IJJ6-F1
#
_cell.length_a   1.000
_cell.length_b   1.000
_cell.length_c   1.000
_cell.angle_alpha   90.00
_cell.angle_beta   90.00
_cell.angle_gamma   90.00
#
_symmetry.space_group_name_H-M   'P 1'
#
loop_
_entity.id
_entity.type
_entity.pdbx_description
1 polymer ?
#
loop_
_entity_poly.entity_id
_entity_poly.type
_entity_poly.pdbx_seq_one_letter_code
_entity_poly.pdbx_strand_id
1 'polypeptide(L)'
;MRNDFLEPIMTILPPAPEDLLNTIFCNCKSGCGSRCGCRKAGLQCSLTCGQCNGQACLNALRYQSDINEDGTFDPEIMEELETNVVEDDNEDQFEIYQQPEDDDEEEEDD
;
A
#
# COMPACT_ATOMS: atom_id res chain seq x y z
N MET A 1 -4.11 -30.71 -12.84
CA MET A 1 -3.95 -29.72 -11.75
C MET A 1 -3.84 -28.38 -12.43
N ARG A 2 -4.84 -27.50 -12.25
CA ARG A 2 -4.69 -26.10 -12.67
C ARG A 2 -3.73 -25.48 -11.65
N ASN A 3 -2.69 -24.81 -12.13
CA ASN A 3 -1.75 -24.13 -11.25
C ASN A 3 -2.46 -22.87 -10.77
N ASP A 4 -3.06 -22.90 -9.58
CA ASP A 4 -3.78 -21.78 -8.96
C ASP A 4 -2.82 -20.71 -8.38
N PHE A 5 -1.71 -20.45 -9.08
CA PHE A 5 -0.77 -19.41 -8.70
C PHE A 5 -1.10 -18.12 -9.45
N LEU A 6 -1.37 -17.05 -8.70
CA LEU A 6 -1.50 -15.71 -9.26
C LEU A 6 -0.12 -15.19 -9.65
N GLU A 7 0.03 -14.82 -10.92
CA GLU A 7 1.24 -14.18 -11.43
C GLU A 7 1.04 -12.67 -11.51
N PRO A 8 1.99 -11.86 -11.04
CA PRO A 8 1.91 -10.41 -11.14
C PRO A 8 2.03 -9.97 -12.60
N ILE A 9 1.14 -9.06 -13.01
CA ILE A 9 1.19 -8.42 -14.32
C ILE A 9 2.00 -7.13 -14.21
N MET A 10 2.93 -6.93 -15.13
CA MET A 10 3.73 -5.71 -15.20
C MET A 10 2.88 -4.54 -15.69
N THR A 11 3.06 -3.38 -15.07
CA THR A 11 2.40 -2.13 -15.45
C THR A 11 3.43 -1.01 -15.62
N ILE A 12 3.11 -0.04 -16.48
CA ILE A 12 3.86 1.21 -16.63
C ILE A 12 3.35 2.31 -15.70
N LEU A 13 2.23 2.07 -15.02
CA LEU A 13 1.68 3.01 -14.05
C LEU A 13 2.58 3.10 -12.83
N PRO A 14 2.68 4.28 -12.20
CA PRO A 14 3.40 4.40 -10.94
C PRO A 14 2.74 3.52 -9.87
N PRO A 15 3.51 3.00 -8.90
CA PRO A 15 2.98 2.13 -7.85
C PRO A 15 1.96 2.83 -6.94
N ALA A 16 1.98 4.16 -6.89
CA ALA A 16 1.05 5.00 -6.15
C ALA A 16 1.08 6.44 -6.70
N PRO A 17 0.05 7.26 -6.40
CA PRO A 17 0.08 8.70 -6.69
C PRO A 17 1.28 9.40 -6.04
N GLU A 18 1.81 10.42 -6.73
CA GLU A 18 3.05 11.11 -6.31
C GLU A 18 2.91 11.78 -4.94
N ASP A 19 1.77 12.39 -4.64
CA ASP A 19 1.50 13.05 -3.36
C ASP A 19 1.57 12.06 -2.19
N LEU A 20 1.08 10.84 -2.40
CA LEU A 20 1.16 9.78 -1.40
C LEU A 20 2.62 9.38 -1.17
N LEU A 21 3.37 9.14 -2.26
CA LEU A 21 4.79 8.79 -2.20
C LEU A 21 5.62 9.87 -1.47
N ASN A 22 5.37 11.14 -1.77
CA ASN A 22 6.05 12.28 -1.14
C ASN A 22 5.72 12.43 0.35
N THR A 23 4.54 11.97 0.77
CA THR A 23 4.10 12.01 2.17
C THR A 23 4.73 10.88 2.97
N ILE A 24 4.78 9.66 2.42
CA ILE A 24 5.23 8.47 3.13
C ILE A 24 6.75 8.23 3.03
N PHE A 25 7.44 8.82 2.04
CA PHE A 25 8.88 8.69 1.86
C PHE A 25 9.62 10.01 2.06
N CYS A 26 10.64 9.98 2.92
CA CYS A 26 11.57 11.09 3.07
C CYS A 26 12.82 10.93 2.20
N ASN A 27 13.34 12.05 1.70
CA ASN A 27 14.67 12.14 1.09
C ASN A 27 15.74 12.59 2.09
N CYS A 28 15.57 12.25 3.36
CA CYS A 28 16.52 12.62 4.41
C CYS A 28 17.82 11.83 4.27
N LYS A 29 18.95 12.53 4.20
CA LYS A 29 20.29 11.92 4.17
C LYS A 29 20.67 11.23 5.46
N SER A 30 20.27 11.78 6.61
CA SER A 30 20.51 11.20 7.93
C SER A 30 19.59 11.81 8.98
N GLY A 31 19.42 11.11 10.11
CA GLY A 31 18.84 11.64 11.35
C GLY A 31 17.33 11.87 11.38
N CYS A 32 16.66 12.14 10.24
CA CYS A 32 15.21 12.39 10.16
C CYS A 32 14.65 13.25 11.31
N GLY A 33 15.32 14.39 11.56
CA GLY A 33 14.94 15.36 12.59
C GLY A 33 13.74 16.23 12.19
N SER A 34 13.70 17.47 12.67
CA SER A 34 12.60 18.43 12.43
C SER A 34 12.33 18.76 10.96
N ARG A 35 13.32 18.56 10.08
CA ARG A 35 13.19 18.79 8.63
C ARG A 35 12.64 17.60 7.85
N CYS A 36 12.44 16.44 8.49
CA CYS A 36 11.91 15.26 7.85
C CYS A 36 10.45 15.46 7.39
N GLY A 37 10.17 15.17 6.11
CA GLY A 37 8.82 15.25 5.53
C GLY A 37 7.83 14.33 6.25
N CYS A 38 8.19 13.05 6.43
CA CYS A 38 7.37 12.09 7.17
C CYS A 38 7.01 12.61 8.57
N ARG A 39 8.01 13.11 9.32
CA ARG A 39 7.77 13.66 10.67
C ARG A 39 6.82 14.86 10.65
N LYS A 40 6.96 15.76 9.68
CA LYS A 40 6.06 16.91 9.52
C LYS A 40 4.63 16.48 9.18
N ALA A 41 4.49 15.39 8.44
CA ALA A 41 3.22 14.75 8.15
C ALA A 41 2.68 13.89 9.33
N GLY A 42 3.38 13.84 10.47
CA GLY A 42 3.00 13.02 11.61
C GLY A 42 3.29 11.52 11.45
N LEU A 43 4.02 11.13 10.40
CA LEU A 43 4.36 9.75 10.09
C LEU A 43 5.76 9.37 10.59
N GLN A 44 5.91 8.11 10.98
CA GLN A 44 7.21 7.49 11.19
C GLN A 44 7.83 7.13 9.84
N CYS A 45 9.15 7.21 9.74
CA CYS A 45 9.86 6.78 8.56
C CYS A 45 9.83 5.25 8.46
N SER A 46 9.48 4.73 7.29
CA SER A 46 9.67 3.33 6.94
C SER A 46 11.15 3.03 6.66
N LEU A 47 11.48 1.74 6.54
CA LEU A 47 12.81 1.27 6.12
C LEU A 47 13.21 1.79 4.74
N THR A 48 12.22 2.14 3.90
CA THR A 48 12.41 2.63 2.53
C THR A 48 12.69 4.14 2.47
N CYS A 49 12.88 4.85 3.59
CA CYS A 49 13.25 6.27 3.52
C CYS A 49 14.64 6.42 2.87
N GLY A 50 14.71 7.30 1.86
CA GLY A 50 15.60 7.14 0.71
C GLY A 50 17.09 6.99 0.99
N GLN A 51 17.65 7.68 1.99
CA GLN A 51 19.09 7.59 2.29
C GLN A 51 19.39 7.18 3.73
N CYS A 52 18.41 7.28 4.64
CA CYS A 52 18.61 6.86 6.02
C CYS A 52 18.38 5.35 6.22
N ASN A 53 17.66 4.69 5.29
CA ASN A 53 17.33 3.25 5.30
C ASN A 53 16.79 2.74 6.65
N GLY A 54 16.15 3.61 7.43
CA GLY A 54 15.73 3.31 8.80
C GLY A 54 16.85 3.12 9.84
N GLN A 55 18.10 2.84 9.46
CA GLN A 55 19.17 2.44 10.39
C GLN A 55 19.67 3.58 11.29
N ALA A 56 19.97 4.75 10.72
CA ALA A 56 20.38 5.96 11.46
C ALA A 56 19.23 6.97 11.60
N CYS A 57 18.00 6.50 11.42
CA CYS A 57 16.82 7.34 11.36
C CYS A 57 16.23 7.52 12.77
N LEU A 58 16.25 8.76 13.29
CA LEU A 58 15.64 9.07 14.59
C LEU A 58 14.11 9.16 14.53
N ASN A 59 13.52 8.89 13.37
CA ASN A 59 12.07 8.86 13.15
C ASN A 59 11.60 7.48 12.65
N ALA A 60 12.46 6.47 12.62
CA ALA A 60 12.05 5.15 12.16
C ALA A 60 11.14 4.46 13.17
N LEU A 61 10.21 3.65 12.65
CA LEU A 61 9.52 2.64 13.44
C LEU A 61 10.56 1.71 14.07
N ARG A 62 10.52 1.61 15.41
CA ARG A 62 11.26 0.57 16.11
C ARG A 62 10.45 -0.71 15.97
N TYR A 63 10.92 -1.64 15.14
CA TYR A 63 10.41 -3.00 15.21
C TYR A 63 10.65 -3.49 16.64
N GLN A 64 9.57 -3.87 17.32
CA GLN A 64 9.68 -4.62 18.56
C GLN A 64 10.28 -5.96 18.15
N SER A 65 11.55 -6.18 18.48
CA SER A 65 12.24 -7.46 18.31
C SER A 65 11.67 -8.55 19.21
N ASP A 66 10.78 -8.18 20.13
CA ASP A 66 10.23 -9.04 21.17
C ASP A 66 8.91 -9.66 20.68
N ILE A 67 8.90 -10.15 19.44
CA ILE A 67 7.99 -11.22 19.09
C ILE A 67 8.60 -12.44 19.76
N ASN A 68 8.19 -12.70 20.99
CA ASN A 68 8.16 -14.08 21.45
C ASN A 68 7.46 -14.83 20.32
N GLU A 69 8.09 -15.87 19.77
CA GLU A 69 7.62 -16.61 18.59
C GLU A 69 6.17 -17.15 18.72
N ASP A 70 5.59 -17.05 19.92
CA ASP A 70 4.16 -17.01 20.19
C ASP A 70 3.55 -15.66 19.79
N GLY A 71 3.46 -15.41 18.48
CA GLY A 71 2.59 -14.38 17.95
C GLY A 71 1.15 -14.72 18.35
N THR A 72 0.66 -14.12 19.43
CA THR A 72 -0.76 -14.15 19.75
C THR A 72 -1.47 -13.48 18.58
N PHE A 73 -2.06 -14.31 17.71
CA PHE A 73 -3.05 -13.84 16.76
C PHE A 73 -4.07 -13.05 17.55
N ASP A 74 -4.26 -11.78 17.19
CA ASP A 74 -5.31 -10.98 17.76
C ASP A 74 -6.65 -11.58 17.31
N PRO A 75 -7.41 -12.24 18.21
CA PRO A 75 -8.62 -12.93 17.82
C PRO A 75 -9.69 -11.97 17.30
N GLU A 76 -9.65 -10.69 17.69
CA GLU A 76 -10.56 -9.65 17.20
C GLU A 76 -10.34 -9.37 15.71
N ILE A 77 -9.07 -9.31 15.28
CA ILE A 77 -8.72 -9.09 13.87
C ILE A 77 -9.18 -10.28 13.00
N MET A 78 -9.07 -11.50 13.51
CA MET A 78 -9.48 -12.71 12.79
C MET A 78 -11.01 -12.79 12.65
N GLU A 79 -11.74 -12.43 13.70
CA GLU A 79 -13.21 -12.39 13.71
C GLU A 79 -13.76 -11.34 12.73
N GLU A 80 -13.10 -10.18 12.60
CA GLU A 80 -13.45 -9.14 11.61
C GLU A 80 -13.21 -9.59 10.15
N LEU A 81 -12.25 -10.48 9.91
CA LEU A 81 -11.97 -11.04 8.58
C LEU A 81 -13.00 -12.11 8.19
N GLU A 82 -13.43 -12.94 9.14
CA GLU A 82 -14.44 -13.98 8.91
C GLU A 82 -15.83 -13.39 8.69
N THR A 83 -16.17 -12.28 9.36
CA THR A 83 -17.47 -11.61 9.20
C THR A 83 -17.65 -10.85 7.89
N ASN A 84 -16.55 -10.56 7.17
CA ASN A 84 -16.58 -9.97 5.84
C ASN A 84 -16.72 -11.01 4.71
N VAL A 85 -16.60 -12.31 5.02
CA VAL A 85 -16.96 -13.38 4.08
C VAL A 85 -18.45 -13.59 4.21
N VAL A 86 -19.23 -12.74 3.53
CA VAL A 86 -20.64 -13.01 3.33
C VAL A 86 -20.71 -14.30 2.51
N GLU A 87 -21.17 -15.40 3.12
CA GLU A 87 -21.64 -16.57 2.38
C GLU A 87 -22.89 -16.13 1.61
N ASP A 88 -22.68 -15.47 0.47
CA ASP A 88 -23.74 -15.13 -0.46
C ASP A 88 -23.68 -16.13 -1.61
N ASP A 89 -24.55 -17.15 -1.56
CA ASP A 89 -24.89 -18.04 -2.68
C ASP A 89 -25.61 -17.27 -3.82
N ASN A 90 -25.25 -16.02 -4.06
CA ASN A 90 -25.75 -15.19 -5.15
C ASN A 90 -24.56 -14.74 -6.02
N GLU A 91 -24.40 -15.39 -7.16
CA GLU A 91 -23.37 -15.09 -8.17
C GLU A 91 -23.50 -13.70 -8.83
N ASP A 92 -24.38 -12.81 -8.37
CA ASP A 92 -24.62 -11.53 -9.04
C ASP A 92 -24.21 -10.32 -8.18
N GLN A 93 -23.24 -9.59 -8.74
CA GLN A 93 -22.96 -8.16 -8.53
C GLN A 93 -21.86 -7.76 -7.54
N PHE A 94 -20.62 -8.18 -7.83
CA PHE A 94 -19.48 -7.28 -7.57
C PHE A 94 -19.36 -6.31 -8.76
N GLU A 95 -20.08 -5.18 -8.72
CA GLU A 95 -19.94 -4.14 -9.73
C GLU A 95 -18.61 -3.41 -9.56
N ILE A 96 -17.63 -3.83 -10.35
CA ILE A 96 -16.43 -3.05 -10.62
C ILE A 96 -16.89 -1.85 -11.45
N TYR A 97 -16.93 -0.66 -10.85
CA TYR A 97 -17.13 0.59 -11.58
C TYR A 97 -16.00 0.73 -12.60
N GLN A 98 -16.26 0.38 -13.86
CA GLN A 98 -15.43 0.77 -14.99
C GLN A 98 -15.67 2.27 -15.22
N GLN A 99 -14.61 3.08 -15.13
CA GLN A 99 -14.66 4.43 -15.67
C GLN A 99 -14.99 4.33 -17.17
N PRO A 100 -15.94 5.13 -17.69
CA PRO A 100 -16.29 5.09 -19.10
C PRO A 100 -15.08 5.43 -19.96
N GLU A 101 -14.86 4.62 -20.99
CA GLU A 101 -14.00 4.95 -22.12
C GLU A 101 -14.70 6.10 -22.85
N ASP A 102 -14.08 7.28 -22.87
CA ASP A 102 -14.53 8.38 -23.73
C ASP A 102 -14.24 7.96 -25.18
N ASP A 103 -15.30 7.51 -25.87
CA ASP A 103 -15.37 7.35 -27.32
C ASP A 103 -15.24 8.74 -27.98
N ASP A 104 -14.04 9.15 -28.38
CA ASP A 104 -13.87 10.23 -29.36
C ASP A 104 -14.06 9.63 -30.77
N GLU A 105 -15.28 9.78 -31.29
CA GLU A 105 -15.70 9.45 -32.65
C GLU A 105 -14.78 10.07 -33.72
N GLU A 106 -14.54 9.30 -34.79
CA GLU A 106 -13.76 9.66 -35.97
C GLU A 106 -14.37 10.84 -36.74
N GLU A 107 -13.56 11.81 -37.16
CA GLU A 107 -13.86 12.67 -38.32
C GLU A 107 -12.74 12.48 -39.35
N GLU A 108 -13.02 11.68 -40.38
CA GLU A 108 -12.23 11.62 -41.62
C GLU A 108 -12.59 12.84 -42.49
N ASP A 109 -11.68 13.80 -42.62
CA ASP A 109 -11.80 14.88 -43.61
C ASP A 109 -11.14 14.46 -44.94
N ASP A 110 -11.93 14.47 -46.02
CA ASP A 110 -11.57 14.30 -47.46
C ASP A 110 -10.49 15.28 -47.97
#